data_AF-A0A077NV97-F1
#
_entry.id   AF-A0A077NV97-F1
#
_cell.length_a   1.000
_cell.length_b   1.000
_cell.length_c   1.000
_cell.angle_alpha   90.00
_cell.angle_beta   90.00
_cell.angle_gamma   90.00
#
_symmetry.space_group_name_H-M   'P 1'
#
loop_
_entity.id
_entity.type
_entity.pdbx_description
1 polymer ?
#
loop_
_entity_poly.entity_id
_entity_poly.type
_entity_poly.pdbx_seq_one_letter_code
_entity_poly.pdbx_strand_id
1 'polypeptide(L)' 'MQDNKTKKPFERSSSTKKNIRFEDELLVQIESIAGSGNFSAWVKDACRERLRKLGIEPKG' A
#
# COMPACT_ATOMS: atom_id res chain seq x y z
N MET A 1 33.16 -6.20 7.60
CA MET A 1 32.42 -6.43 6.33
C MET A 1 31.01 -6.81 6.73
N GLN A 2 30.03 -5.95 6.45
CA GLN A 2 28.69 -6.02 7.05
C GLN A 2 27.76 -6.90 6.20
N ASP A 3 27.02 -7.74 6.89
CA ASP A 3 26.31 -8.93 6.44
C ASP A 3 25.33 -8.69 5.27
N ASN A 4 25.55 -9.41 4.17
CA ASN A 4 24.61 -9.53 3.06
C ASN A 4 23.34 -10.25 3.55
N LYS A 5 22.32 -9.49 3.96
CA LYS A 5 20.94 -9.99 4.07
C LYS A 5 20.46 -10.39 2.69
N THR A 6 20.65 -11.66 2.34
CA THR A 6 20.09 -12.30 1.15
C THR A 6 18.57 -12.10 1.17
N LYS A 7 18.10 -11.19 0.30
CA LYS A 7 16.67 -10.91 0.12
C LYS A 7 15.96 -12.21 -0.24
N LYS A 8 14.90 -12.53 0.50
CA LYS A 8 14.09 -13.73 0.27
C LYS A 8 13.41 -13.64 -1.11
N PRO A 9 13.28 -14.74 -1.87
CA PRO A 9 12.77 -14.73 -3.26
C PRO A 9 11.29 -14.34 -3.40
N PHE A 10 10.56 -14.20 -2.29
CA PHE A 10 9.19 -13.67 -2.24
C PHE A 10 9.14 -12.15 -2.06
N GLU A 11 10.29 -11.49 -1.84
CA GLU A 11 10.42 -10.06 -2.04
C GLU A 11 10.46 -9.83 -3.55
N ARG A 12 9.29 -9.63 -4.16
CA ARG A 12 9.25 -9.09 -5.52
C ARG A 12 10.07 -7.81 -5.53
N SER A 13 11.05 -7.70 -6.43
CA SER A 13 12.04 -6.61 -6.51
C SER A 13 11.47 -5.18 -6.60
N SER A 14 10.15 -5.01 -6.61
CA SER A 14 9.44 -3.73 -6.72
C SER A 14 8.39 -3.48 -5.62
N SER A 15 8.23 -4.35 -4.61
CA SER A 15 7.19 -4.19 -3.58
C SER A 15 7.73 -4.29 -2.17
N THR A 16 7.70 -3.17 -1.43
CA THR A 16 7.96 -3.14 0.01
C THR A 16 6.64 -3.25 0.78
N LYS A 17 6.52 -4.23 1.68
CA LYS A 17 5.38 -4.29 2.60
C LYS A 17 5.58 -3.26 3.71
N LYS A 18 4.56 -2.44 3.96
CA LYS A 18 4.50 -1.50 5.08
C LYS A 18 3.31 -1.90 5.97
N ASN A 19 3.57 -2.16 7.24
CA ASN A 19 2.52 -2.41 8.23
C ASN A 19 2.11 -1.05 8.82
N ILE A 20 0.86 -0.65 8.61
CA ILE A 20 0.27 0.58 9.15
C ILE A 20 -1.01 0.23 9.90
N ARG A 21 -1.34 0.99 10.95
CA ARG A 21 -2.61 0.85 11.68
C ARG A 21 -3.61 1.86 11.14
N PHE A 22 -4.84 1.41 10.94
CA PHE A 22 -5.98 2.24 10.60
C PHE A 22 -6.88 2.36 11.85
N GLU A 23 -7.61 3.46 11.95
CA GLU A 23 -8.70 3.59 12.92
C GLU A 23 -9.84 2.65 12.52
N ASP A 24 -10.52 2.05 13.50
CA ASP A 24 -11.60 1.10 13.26
C ASP A 24 -12.74 1.72 12.43
N GLU A 25 -13.11 2.96 12.71
CA GLU A 25 -14.16 3.68 11.97
C GLU A 25 -13.78 3.89 10.50
N LEU A 26 -12.51 4.23 10.24
CA LEU A 26 -12.00 4.41 8.89
C LEU A 26 -11.94 3.08 8.13
N LEU A 27 -11.51 2.00 8.79
CA LEU A 27 -11.46 0.67 8.19
C LEU A 27 -12.86 0.21 7.78
N VAL A 28 -13.86 0.38 8.66
CA VAL A 28 -15.26 0.03 8.39
C VAL A 28 -15.80 0.80 7.18
N GLN A 29 -15.51 2.10 7.06
CA GLN A 29 -15.92 2.89 5.91
C GLN A 29 -15.27 2.40 4.61
N ILE A 30 -13.98 2.12 4.64
CA ILE A 30 -13.26 1.64 3.45
C ILE A 30 -13.78 0.26 3.04
N GLU A 31 -13.95 -0.67 3.98
CA GLU A 31 -14.49 -2.00 3.68
C GLU A 31 -15.92 -1.94 3.15
N SER A 32 -16.74 -1.01 3.66
CA SER A 32 -18.10 -0.80 3.18
C SER A 32 -18.14 -0.29 1.73
N ILE A 33 -17.15 0.49 1.28
CA ILE A 33 -17.10 1.05 -0.09
C ILE A 33 -16.36 0.11 -1.04
N ALA A 34 -15.20 -0.40 -0.63
CA ALA A 34 -14.34 -1.23 -1.47
C ALA A 34 -14.90 -2.65 -1.68
N GLY A 35 -15.69 -3.14 -0.72
CA GLY A 35 -16.11 -4.53 -0.65
C GLY A 35 -15.01 -5.45 -0.12
N SER A 36 -15.44 -6.58 0.45
CA SER A 36 -14.53 -7.55 1.07
C SER A 36 -13.50 -8.07 0.05
N GLY A 37 -12.21 -7.96 0.38
CA GLY A 37 -11.09 -8.41 -0.46
C GLY A 37 -10.41 -7.32 -1.30
N ASN A 38 -11.02 -6.14 -1.46
CA ASN A 38 -10.48 -5.05 -2.29
C ASN A 38 -9.80 -3.92 -1.49
N PHE A 39 -9.75 -4.01 -0.17
CA PHE A 39 -9.16 -2.99 0.71
C PHE A 39 -7.77 -2.53 0.24
N SER A 40 -6.87 -3.48 -0.04
CA SER A 40 -5.50 -3.14 -0.46
C SER A 40 -5.43 -2.42 -1.80
N ALA A 41 -6.33 -2.73 -2.74
CA ALA A 41 -6.42 -2.04 -4.03
C ALA A 41 -6.94 -0.62 -3.83
N TRP A 42 -8.00 -0.47 -3.05
CA TRP A 42 -8.61 0.81 -2.72
C TRP A 42 -7.61 1.77 -2.06
N VAL A 43 -6.86 1.30 -1.06
CA VAL A 43 -5.82 2.11 -0.38
C VAL A 43 -4.70 2.50 -1.35
N LYS A 44 -4.27 1.60 -2.24
CA LYS A 44 -3.25 1.91 -3.25
C LYS A 44 -3.72 2.99 -4.21
N ASP A 45 -4.97 2.93 -4.67
CA ASP A 45 -5.54 3.94 -5.56
C ASP A 45 -5.73 5.29 -4.87
N ALA A 46 -6.17 5.30 -3.62
CA ALA A 46 -6.24 6.52 -2.81
C ALA A 46 -4.85 7.18 -2.66
N CYS A 47 -3.79 6.39 -2.43
CA CYS A 47 -2.42 6.92 -2.40
C CYS A 47 -1.98 7.49 -3.76
N ARG A 48 -2.29 6.80 -4.87
CA ARG A 48 -1.98 7.29 -6.23
C ARG A 48 -2.70 8.59 -6.55
N GLU A 49 -3.97 8.71 -6.17
CA GLU A 49 -4.76 9.92 -6.35
C GLU A 49 -4.18 11.08 -5.53
N ARG A 50 -3.74 10.82 -4.28
CA ARG A 50 -3.08 11.84 -3.45
C ARG A 50 -1.78 12.34 -4.08
N LEU A 51 -0.97 11.46 -4.68
CA LEU A 51 0.23 11.85 -5.42
C LEU A 51 -0.10 12.72 -6.64
N ARG A 52 -1.11 12.33 -7.43
CA ARG A 52 -1.58 13.12 -8.59
C ARG A 52 -2.04 14.52 -8.17
N LYS A 53 -2.76 14.66 -7.05
CA LYS A 53 -3.17 15.96 -6.49
C LYS A 53 -1.98 16.85 -6.10
N LEU A 54 -0.84 16.27 -5.77
CA LEU A 54 0.40 16.98 -5.48
C LEU A 54 1.25 17.25 -6.75
N GLY A 55 0.73 16.92 -7.94
CA GLY A 55 1.46 17.04 -9.20
C GLY A 55 2.55 15.98 -9.40
N ILE A 56 2.56 14.93 -8.57
CA ILE A 56 3.52 13.84 -8.64
C ILE A 56 2.88 12.70 -9.42
N GLU A 57 3.49 12.31 -10.54
CA GLU A 57 3.02 11.17 -11.32
C GLU A 57 3.32 9.87 -10.55
N PRO A 58 2.30 9.11 -10.13
CA PRO A 58 2.51 7.91 -9.32
C PRO A 58 3.21 6.85 -10.17
N LYS A 59 4.40 6.43 -9.73
CA LYS A 59 5.15 5.33 -10.36
C LYS A 59 4.65 4.00 -9.78
N GLY A 60 4.04 3.14 -10.60
CA GLY A 60 3.66 1.79 -10.18
C GLY A 60 2.46 1.19 -10.89
#